data_AF-A0AAP0DMG6-F1
#
_entry.id   AF-A0AAP0DMG6-F1
#
_cell.length_a   1.000
_cell.length_b   1.000
_cell.length_c   1.000
_cell.angle_alpha   90.00
_cell.angle_beta   90.00
_cell.angle_gamma   90.00
#
_symmetry.space_group_name_H-M   'P 1'
#
loop_
_entity.id
_entity.type
_entity.pdbx_description
1 polymer ?
#
loop_
_entity_poly.entity_id
_entity_poly.type
_entity_poly.pdbx_seq_one_letter_code
_entity_poly.pdbx_strand_id
1 'polypeptide(L)'
;MGTTNIHLLSPARVCSYPARSHRKPPHLLPKHGRSILSLLVPPTSVTTKDISDHSLKLDTRNNDIATSSRTVYHDNWLESIAIDYLSKTIQETAGMKNDDTPGYKGIVAVSAAVFRELSPTEQRAFVLKVLEKALPSFTLFMASFPFFFMRLMPKSTFTREFFAIFTTVAFRWLVGPSEVRELEFEGKKERNVVHITKCRFLEEANCVGMCTNLCKMPTQEFMKKNFGIPVNMVPNFDDMSCEIIYGQDPPAEEDDPAFKEPCYKLCSLKKRHSASCIS
;
A
#
# COMPACT_ATOMS: atom_id res chain seq x y z
N MET A 1 -38.58 -62.31 -23.28
CA MET A 1 -39.75 -61.91 -22.46
C MET A 1 -39.42 -60.58 -21.79
N GLY A 2 -40.27 -59.56 -21.94
CA GLY A 2 -40.15 -58.30 -21.21
C GLY A 2 -40.00 -57.05 -22.09
N THR A 3 -41.03 -56.74 -22.86
CA THR A 3 -41.26 -55.42 -23.49
C THR A 3 -41.42 -54.35 -22.41
N THR A 4 -40.57 -53.32 -22.41
CA THR A 4 -40.70 -52.16 -21.50
C THR A 4 -41.46 -51.04 -22.20
N ASN A 5 -42.62 -50.69 -21.63
CA ASN A 5 -43.53 -49.66 -22.10
C ASN A 5 -42.89 -48.26 -22.02
N ILE A 6 -42.97 -47.52 -23.13
CA ILE A 6 -42.70 -46.07 -23.19
C ILE A 6 -44.03 -45.37 -22.88
N HIS A 7 -44.16 -44.81 -21.67
CA HIS A 7 -45.29 -43.95 -21.32
C HIS A 7 -44.99 -42.51 -21.74
N LEU A 8 -45.72 -42.05 -22.75
CA LEU A 8 -45.89 -40.65 -23.14
C LEU A 8 -46.54 -39.88 -21.98
N LEU A 9 -45.87 -38.83 -21.48
CA LEU A 9 -46.46 -37.83 -20.58
C LEU A 9 -46.50 -36.46 -21.26
N SER A 10 -47.68 -35.85 -21.15
CA SER A 10 -48.20 -34.67 -21.86
C SER A 10 -47.48 -33.36 -21.52
N PRO A 11 -47.46 -32.36 -22.42
CA PRO A 11 -46.78 -31.08 -22.17
C PRO A 11 -47.54 -30.19 -21.18
N ALA A 12 -46.80 -29.63 -20.22
CA ALA A 12 -47.32 -28.69 -19.23
C ALA A 12 -47.68 -27.34 -19.88
N ARG A 13 -48.86 -26.82 -19.51
CA ARG A 13 -49.42 -25.54 -19.97
C ARG A 13 -48.59 -24.36 -19.47
N VAL A 14 -48.29 -23.45 -20.40
CA VAL A 14 -47.81 -22.09 -20.15
C VAL A 14 -48.93 -21.27 -19.51
N CYS A 15 -48.75 -20.86 -18.26
CA CYS A 15 -49.60 -19.87 -17.60
C CYS A 15 -49.01 -18.47 -17.80
N SER A 16 -49.68 -17.69 -18.65
CA SER A 16 -49.42 -16.27 -18.86
C SER A 16 -49.93 -15.45 -17.67
N TYR A 17 -49.03 -14.77 -16.96
CA TYR A 17 -49.42 -13.80 -15.92
C TYR A 17 -49.58 -12.39 -16.51
N PRO A 18 -50.60 -11.61 -16.08
CA PRO A 18 -50.92 -10.30 -16.65
C PRO A 18 -49.97 -9.17 -16.19
N ALA A 19 -49.94 -8.10 -16.99
CA ALA A 19 -49.05 -6.95 -16.80
C ALA A 19 -49.51 -5.96 -15.72
N ARG A 20 -48.51 -5.56 -14.90
CA ARG A 20 -48.20 -4.24 -14.30
C ARG A 20 -49.32 -3.42 -13.61
N SER A 21 -49.16 -3.20 -12.30
CA SER A 21 -49.71 -2.03 -11.59
C SER A 21 -48.56 -1.15 -11.09
N HIS A 22 -48.45 0.05 -11.66
CA HIS A 22 -47.58 1.13 -11.20
C HIS A 22 -48.19 1.79 -9.96
N ARG A 23 -47.53 1.67 -8.80
CA ARG A 23 -47.78 2.55 -7.66
C ARG A 23 -46.71 3.63 -7.60
N LYS A 24 -47.14 4.90 -7.70
CA LYS A 24 -46.30 6.07 -7.45
C LYS A 24 -45.89 6.13 -5.97
N PRO A 25 -44.64 6.46 -5.63
CA PRO A 25 -44.26 6.76 -4.25
C PRO A 25 -44.76 8.15 -3.85
N PRO A 26 -45.10 8.39 -2.57
CA PRO A 26 -45.53 9.70 -2.09
C PRO A 26 -44.36 10.69 -2.03
N HIS A 27 -44.63 11.93 -2.42
CA HIS A 27 -43.75 13.08 -2.25
C HIS A 27 -43.57 13.43 -0.76
N LEU A 28 -42.33 13.51 -0.29
CA LEU A 28 -41.98 14.11 0.99
C LEU A 28 -41.06 15.30 0.76
N LEU A 29 -41.56 16.47 1.17
CA LEU A 29 -40.92 17.79 1.14
C LEU A 29 -39.74 17.90 2.13
N PRO A 30 -38.79 18.83 1.90
CA PRO A 30 -37.50 18.86 2.56
C PRO A 30 -37.59 19.50 3.95
N LYS A 31 -37.16 18.78 4.99
CA LYS A 31 -36.89 19.37 6.30
C LYS A 31 -35.43 19.79 6.38
N HIS A 32 -35.24 21.10 6.41
CA HIS A 32 -34.03 21.78 6.86
C HIS A 32 -33.64 21.28 8.27
N GLY A 33 -32.54 20.55 8.37
CA GLY A 33 -31.89 20.22 9.62
C GLY A 33 -30.47 20.78 9.62
N ARG A 34 -30.24 21.86 10.37
CA ARG A 34 -28.91 22.39 10.64
C ARG A 34 -28.08 21.32 11.36
N SER A 35 -27.04 20.81 10.70
CA SER A 35 -26.02 19.99 11.35
C SER A 35 -24.98 20.93 11.99
N ILE A 36 -24.94 20.92 13.32
CA ILE A 36 -23.88 21.52 14.12
C ILE A 36 -22.83 20.41 14.32
N LEU A 37 -21.82 20.35 13.45
CA LEU A 37 -20.57 19.63 13.73
C LEU A 37 -19.47 20.14 12.80
N SER A 38 -19.02 21.37 13.05
CA SER A 38 -17.93 22.02 12.33
C SER A 38 -16.88 22.52 13.32
N LEU A 39 -16.21 21.62 14.05
CA LEU A 39 -15.05 21.97 14.86
C LEU A 39 -14.14 20.74 14.97
N LEU A 40 -13.11 20.69 14.12
CA LEU A 40 -11.75 20.13 14.33
C LEU A 40 -11.09 19.86 12.97
N VAL A 41 -10.73 20.94 12.26
CA VAL A 41 -9.66 20.92 11.26
C VAL A 41 -8.86 22.21 11.47
N PRO A 42 -7.59 22.16 11.90
CA PRO A 42 -6.71 23.32 11.80
C PRO A 42 -6.27 23.49 10.34
N PRO A 43 -6.29 24.70 9.77
CA PRO A 43 -5.76 24.94 8.44
C PRO A 43 -4.23 24.91 8.52
N THR A 44 -3.58 24.07 7.72
CA THR A 44 -2.12 24.15 7.51
C THR A 44 -1.88 25.16 6.40
N SER A 45 -1.52 26.38 6.79
CA SER A 45 -1.01 27.41 5.87
C SER A 45 0.38 26.99 5.37
N VAL A 46 0.48 26.65 4.09
CA VAL A 46 1.75 26.56 3.38
C VAL A 46 2.31 27.98 3.27
N THR A 47 3.39 28.26 4.00
CA THR A 47 4.13 29.53 3.88
C THR A 47 5.34 29.29 2.99
N THR A 48 5.25 29.69 1.72
CA THR A 48 6.41 29.91 0.86
C THR A 48 7.10 31.19 1.34
N LYS A 49 8.27 31.06 1.98
CA LYS A 49 9.16 32.20 2.22
C LYS A 49 9.98 32.43 0.95
N ASP A 50 9.63 33.48 0.21
CA ASP A 50 10.54 34.17 -0.69
C ASP A 50 11.65 34.83 0.15
N ILE A 51 12.90 34.44 -0.10
CA ILE A 51 14.06 35.25 0.28
C ILE A 51 14.72 35.67 -1.02
N SER A 52 14.40 36.91 -1.40
CA SER A 52 15.19 37.72 -2.31
C SER A 52 16.51 38.07 -1.64
N ASP A 53 17.62 37.54 -2.15
CA ASP A 53 18.90 38.25 -2.06
C ASP A 53 19.69 38.10 -3.36
N HIS A 54 20.29 39.20 -3.75
CA HIS A 54 20.74 39.53 -5.08
C HIS A 54 22.26 39.33 -5.14
N SER A 55 22.73 38.30 -5.85
CA SER A 55 24.08 38.32 -6.43
C SER A 55 24.19 37.42 -7.65
N LEU A 56 24.17 38.10 -8.80
CA LEU A 56 24.60 37.61 -10.09
C LEU A 56 26.07 37.16 -10.03
N LYS A 57 26.32 35.88 -10.26
CA LYS A 57 27.43 35.43 -11.12
C LYS A 57 26.95 34.24 -11.95
N LEU A 58 26.73 34.52 -13.23
CA LEU A 58 26.52 33.55 -14.29
C LEU A 58 27.90 32.98 -14.67
N ASP A 59 28.08 31.66 -14.61
CA ASP A 59 28.97 30.99 -15.56
C ASP A 59 28.66 29.50 -15.76
N THR A 60 28.36 29.20 -17.02
CA THR A 60 28.65 27.98 -17.80
C THR A 60 28.02 26.63 -17.40
N ARG A 61 26.93 26.32 -18.14
CA ARG A 61 26.53 25.02 -18.73
C ARG A 61 27.14 23.75 -18.12
N ASN A 62 26.29 22.93 -17.48
CA ASN A 62 26.18 21.49 -17.78
C ASN A 62 24.89 20.91 -17.21
N ASN A 63 24.34 19.93 -17.94
CA ASN A 63 23.05 19.26 -17.75
C ASN A 63 22.73 18.85 -16.29
N ASP A 64 21.73 19.50 -15.70
CA ASP A 64 21.11 19.04 -14.46
C ASP A 64 19.86 18.22 -14.78
N ILE A 65 20.01 16.91 -14.62
CA ILE A 65 18.92 15.98 -14.36
C ILE A 65 18.09 16.58 -13.23
N ALA A 66 16.77 16.68 -13.44
CA ALA A 66 15.81 17.21 -12.48
C ALA A 66 16.12 16.69 -11.07
N THR A 67 16.72 17.56 -10.26
CA THR A 67 16.88 17.32 -8.83
C THR A 67 15.50 17.49 -8.23
N SER A 68 14.72 16.40 -8.22
CA SER A 68 13.49 16.34 -7.44
C SER A 68 13.88 16.71 -6.01
N SER A 69 13.33 17.83 -5.52
CA SER A 69 13.58 18.28 -4.16
C SER A 69 13.20 17.17 -3.19
N ARG A 70 14.13 16.77 -2.32
CA ARG A 70 13.87 15.75 -1.29
C ARG A 70 12.70 16.20 -0.42
N THR A 71 11.72 15.33 -0.23
CA THR A 71 10.57 15.62 0.61
C THR A 71 11.00 15.74 2.07
N VAL A 72 10.56 16.79 2.76
CA VAL A 72 10.71 16.90 4.21
C VAL A 72 9.47 16.31 4.87
N TYR A 73 9.65 15.20 5.58
CA TYR A 73 8.58 14.53 6.32
C TYR A 73 8.49 15.07 7.74
N HIS A 74 7.28 15.44 8.17
CA HIS A 74 6.98 15.90 9.52
C HIS A 74 6.13 14.86 10.24
N ASP A 75 6.78 14.02 11.04
CA ASP A 75 6.12 12.98 11.82
C ASP A 75 5.53 13.57 13.11
N ASN A 76 4.26 13.29 13.37
CA ASN A 76 3.65 13.62 14.65
C ASN A 76 4.11 12.62 15.74
N TRP A 77 3.78 12.89 17.00
CA TRP A 77 4.26 12.07 18.12
C TRP A 77 3.85 10.59 18.04
N LEU A 78 2.67 10.27 17.50
CA LEU A 78 2.23 8.87 17.30
C LEU A 78 3.01 8.20 16.17
N GLU A 79 3.25 8.93 15.08
CA GLU A 79 4.04 8.46 13.95
C GLU A 79 5.49 8.22 14.38
N SER A 80 6.07 9.10 15.19
CA SER A 80 7.40 8.91 15.78
C SER A 80 7.48 7.66 16.65
N ILE A 81 6.47 7.38 17.48
CA ILE A 81 6.40 6.13 18.27
C ILE A 81 6.34 4.91 17.36
N ALA A 82 5.54 4.96 16.29
CA ALA A 82 5.43 3.86 15.33
C ALA A 82 6.74 3.62 14.57
N ILE A 83 7.43 4.69 14.17
CA ILE A 83 8.75 4.65 13.55
C ILE A 83 9.77 4.01 14.49
N ASP A 84 9.83 4.46 15.75
CA ASP A 84 10.78 3.94 16.73
C ASP A 84 10.52 2.45 17.03
N TYR A 85 9.25 2.06 17.12
CA TYR A 85 8.86 0.67 17.31
C TYR A 85 9.27 -0.21 16.12
N LEU A 86 8.99 0.22 14.88
CA LEU A 86 9.39 -0.53 13.69
C LEU A 86 10.91 -0.59 13.55
N SER A 87 11.61 0.52 13.80
CA SER A 87 13.07 0.60 13.77
C SER A 87 13.69 -0.40 14.75
N LYS A 88 13.21 -0.45 16.00
CA LYS A 88 13.65 -1.44 17.00
C LYS A 88 13.37 -2.87 16.56
N THR A 89 12.16 -3.14 16.05
CA THR A 89 11.77 -4.49 15.60
C THR A 89 12.66 -4.99 14.46
N ILE A 90 13.01 -4.11 13.51
CA ILE A 90 13.94 -4.42 12.41
C ILE A 90 15.35 -4.67 12.95
N GLN A 91 15.86 -3.80 13.81
CA GLN A 91 17.18 -3.92 14.46
C GLN A 91 17.32 -5.24 15.24
N GLU A 92 16.37 -5.54 16.12
CA GLU A 92 16.34 -6.78 16.90
C GLU A 92 16.26 -8.02 16.02
N THR A 93 15.48 -7.97 14.94
CA THR A 93 15.34 -9.09 14.01
C THR A 93 16.60 -9.31 13.20
N ALA A 94 17.33 -8.22 12.89
CA ALA A 94 18.59 -8.24 12.18
C ALA A 94 19.79 -8.59 13.07
N GLY A 95 19.62 -8.51 14.40
CA GLY A 95 20.75 -8.61 15.34
C GLY A 95 21.71 -7.43 15.23
N MET A 96 21.26 -6.30 14.69
CA MET A 96 22.06 -5.09 14.48
C MET A 96 21.60 -4.00 15.46
N LYS A 97 22.56 -3.28 16.06
CA LYS A 97 22.26 -2.03 16.76
C LYS A 97 22.64 -0.87 15.86
N ASN A 98 21.75 0.11 15.74
CA ASN A 98 21.97 1.31 14.96
C ASN A 98 21.53 2.54 15.74
N ASP A 99 22.23 2.80 16.85
CA ASP A 99 21.93 3.91 17.76
C ASP A 99 22.30 5.27 17.15
N ASP A 100 23.15 5.29 16.12
CA ASP A 100 23.66 6.51 15.47
C ASP A 100 22.68 7.14 14.46
N THR A 101 21.69 6.39 13.98
CA THR A 101 20.67 6.90 13.05
C THR A 101 19.26 6.63 13.56
N PRO A 102 18.71 7.49 14.44
CA PRO A 102 17.36 7.33 14.96
C PRO A 102 16.28 7.60 13.88
N GLY A 103 15.05 7.21 14.20
CA GLY A 103 13.88 7.46 13.36
C GLY A 103 13.87 6.67 12.05
N TYR A 104 13.21 7.24 11.03
CA TYR A 104 12.96 6.55 9.76
C TYR A 104 14.25 6.21 9.00
N LYS A 105 15.29 7.04 9.13
CA LYS A 105 16.59 6.78 8.50
C LYS A 105 17.25 5.52 9.06
N GLY A 106 17.02 5.20 10.34
CA GLY A 106 17.49 3.96 10.96
C GLY A 106 16.86 2.72 10.32
N ILE A 107 15.56 2.78 10.01
CA ILE A 107 14.85 1.72 9.28
C ILE A 107 15.56 1.47 7.94
N VAL A 108 15.74 2.53 7.16
CA VAL A 108 16.36 2.44 5.82
C VAL A 108 17.81 1.95 5.90
N ALA A 109 18.59 2.42 6.88
CA ALA A 109 19.98 2.01 7.06
C ALA A 109 20.11 0.50 7.38
N VAL A 110 19.29 -0.03 8.28
CA VAL A 110 19.31 -1.46 8.61
C VAL A 110 18.75 -2.28 7.46
N SER A 111 17.67 -1.84 6.80
CA SER A 111 17.16 -2.47 5.58
C SER A 111 18.22 -2.54 4.48
N ALA A 112 19.05 -1.51 4.32
CA ALA A 112 20.15 -1.51 3.35
C ALA A 112 21.28 -2.49 3.76
N ALA A 113 21.54 -2.70 5.05
CA ALA A 113 22.45 -3.75 5.51
C ALA A 113 21.90 -5.15 5.21
N VAL A 114 20.64 -5.41 5.58
CA VAL A 114 19.93 -6.65 5.27
C VAL A 114 19.94 -6.96 3.76
N PHE A 115 19.65 -5.97 2.93
CA PHE A 115 19.66 -6.12 1.48
C PHE A 115 21.04 -6.49 0.91
N ARG A 116 22.12 -6.00 1.53
CA ARG A 116 23.49 -6.27 1.08
C ARG A 116 24.01 -7.64 1.52
N GLU A 117 23.53 -8.13 2.66
CA GLU A 117 24.07 -9.32 3.31
C GLU A 117 23.27 -10.59 3.02
N LEU A 118 21.97 -10.47 2.76
CA LEU A 118 21.06 -11.60 2.58
C LEU A 118 20.71 -11.82 1.11
N SER A 119 20.45 -13.08 0.73
CA SER A 119 19.86 -13.43 -0.56
C SER A 119 18.39 -12.95 -0.68
N PRO A 120 17.81 -12.80 -1.88
CA PRO A 120 16.42 -12.36 -2.03
C PRO A 120 15.39 -13.17 -1.23
N THR A 121 15.56 -14.50 -1.16
CA THR A 121 14.69 -15.37 -0.36
C THR A 121 14.83 -15.09 1.15
N GLU A 122 16.05 -14.88 1.63
CA GLU A 122 16.31 -14.55 3.04
C GLU A 122 15.82 -13.14 3.39
N GLN A 123 15.96 -12.18 2.48
CA GLN A 123 15.41 -10.82 2.60
C GLN A 123 13.89 -10.86 2.78
N ARG A 124 13.19 -11.65 1.97
CA ARG A 124 11.74 -11.84 2.07
C ARG A 124 11.35 -12.48 3.39
N ALA A 125 12.01 -13.58 3.79
CA ALA A 125 11.77 -14.23 5.07
C ALA A 125 12.04 -13.31 6.27
N PHE A 126 13.07 -12.48 6.18
CA PHE A 126 13.39 -11.46 7.18
C PHE A 126 12.24 -10.47 7.35
N VAL A 127 11.74 -9.88 6.27
CA VAL A 127 10.66 -8.88 6.35
C VAL A 127 9.36 -9.51 6.83
N LEU A 128 9.02 -10.72 6.39
CA LEU A 128 7.86 -11.45 6.90
C LEU A 128 7.94 -11.63 8.42
N LYS A 129 9.12 -11.98 8.95
CA LYS A 129 9.34 -12.10 10.39
C LYS A 129 9.19 -10.77 11.12
N VAL A 130 9.66 -9.66 10.54
CA VAL A 130 9.44 -8.31 11.09
C VAL A 130 7.95 -7.98 11.12
N LEU A 131 7.22 -8.22 10.03
CA LEU A 131 5.78 -7.96 9.95
C LEU A 131 4.99 -8.82 10.94
N GLU A 132 5.32 -10.10 11.08
CA GLU A 132 4.71 -11.02 12.05
C GLU A 132 4.96 -10.59 13.50
N LYS A 133 6.13 -10.02 13.81
CA LYS A 133 6.43 -9.44 15.13
C LYS A 133 5.71 -8.10 15.37
N ALA A 134 5.58 -7.29 14.33
CA ALA A 134 4.92 -5.98 14.41
C ALA A 134 3.40 -6.12 14.58
N LEU A 135 2.80 -7.20 14.06
CA LEU A 135 1.36 -7.46 14.09
C LEU A 135 0.75 -7.45 15.50
N PRO A 136 1.22 -8.26 16.48
CA PRO A 136 0.63 -8.27 17.82
C PRO A 136 0.59 -6.89 18.47
N SER A 137 1.70 -6.15 18.43
CA SER A 137 1.74 -4.81 19.01
C SER A 137 0.88 -3.82 18.24
N PHE A 138 0.77 -3.95 16.90
CA PHE A 138 -0.17 -3.16 16.10
C PHE A 138 -1.63 -3.47 16.45
N THR A 139 -1.98 -4.75 16.64
CA THR A 139 -3.32 -5.17 17.08
C THR A 139 -3.66 -4.69 18.49
N LEU A 140 -2.67 -4.57 19.38
CA LEU A 140 -2.85 -4.05 20.73
C LEU A 140 -2.88 -2.52 20.78
N PHE A 141 -2.07 -1.84 19.97
CA PHE A 141 -2.11 -0.38 19.83
C PHE A 141 -3.46 0.08 19.26
N MET A 142 -4.04 -0.74 18.37
CA MET A 142 -5.39 -0.60 17.84
C MET A 142 -6.39 -1.55 18.55
N ALA A 143 -6.23 -1.82 19.85
CA ALA A 143 -7.08 -2.76 20.60
C ALA A 143 -8.58 -2.39 20.65
N SER A 144 -8.95 -1.18 20.20
CA SER A 144 -10.34 -0.77 20.01
C SER A 144 -10.90 -1.08 18.61
N PHE A 145 -10.10 -1.67 17.71
CA PHE A 145 -10.43 -1.80 16.29
C PHE A 145 -10.73 -3.26 15.88
N PRO A 146 -11.65 -3.51 14.93
CA PRO A 146 -12.07 -4.85 14.49
C PRO A 146 -11.01 -5.60 13.65
N PHE A 147 -9.72 -5.33 13.86
CA PHE A 147 -8.61 -5.89 13.07
C PHE A 147 -8.44 -7.40 13.29
N PHE A 148 -8.70 -7.90 14.50
CA PHE A 148 -8.75 -9.34 14.77
C PHE A 148 -9.92 -10.03 14.04
N PHE A 149 -11.10 -9.41 14.05
CA PHE A 149 -12.27 -9.89 13.31
C PHE A 149 -12.04 -9.86 11.79
N MET A 150 -11.15 -9.01 11.31
CA MET A 150 -10.88 -8.86 9.89
C MET A 150 -10.17 -10.05 9.26
N ARG A 151 -9.37 -10.80 10.03
CA ARG A 151 -8.83 -12.09 9.57
C ARG A 151 -9.94 -13.12 9.29
N LEU A 152 -11.11 -12.94 9.91
CA LEU A 152 -12.28 -13.80 9.77
C LEU A 152 -13.31 -13.22 8.78
N MET A 153 -13.07 -12.04 8.20
CA MET A 153 -14.03 -11.44 7.29
C MET A 153 -13.99 -12.12 5.91
N PRO A 154 -15.16 -12.32 5.28
CA PRO A 154 -15.23 -12.91 3.96
C PRO A 154 -14.50 -12.03 2.93
N LYS A 155 -13.95 -12.68 1.88
CA LYS A 155 -13.40 -11.98 0.72
C LYS A 155 -14.52 -11.23 0.02
N SER A 156 -14.66 -9.94 0.32
CA SER A 156 -15.75 -9.10 -0.14
C SER A 156 -15.21 -7.73 -0.57
N THR A 157 -16.01 -7.01 -1.36
CA THR A 157 -15.76 -5.60 -1.73
C THR A 157 -15.51 -4.75 -0.49
N PHE A 158 -16.34 -4.91 0.55
CA PHE A 158 -16.20 -4.18 1.81
C PHE A 158 -14.83 -4.37 2.46
N THR A 159 -14.34 -5.60 2.50
CA THR A 159 -13.01 -5.89 3.06
C THR A 159 -11.91 -5.17 2.27
N ARG A 160 -11.96 -5.19 0.93
CA ARG A 160 -10.95 -4.53 0.08
C ARG A 160 -10.95 -3.01 0.27
N GLU A 161 -12.13 -2.40 0.27
CA GLU A 161 -12.26 -0.95 0.47
C GLU A 161 -11.82 -0.52 1.87
N PHE A 162 -12.16 -1.32 2.89
CA PHE A 162 -11.70 -1.07 4.25
C PHE A 162 -10.17 -1.08 4.32
N PHE A 163 -9.50 -2.10 3.77
CA PHE A 163 -8.04 -2.15 3.82
C PHE A 163 -7.40 -1.01 3.03
N ALA A 164 -7.97 -0.61 1.89
CA ALA A 164 -7.48 0.55 1.14
C ALA A 164 -7.54 1.82 1.99
N ILE A 165 -8.70 2.12 2.60
CA ILE A 165 -8.88 3.28 3.48
C ILE A 165 -7.94 3.17 4.69
N PHE A 166 -7.91 2.01 5.34
CA PHE A 166 -7.10 1.76 6.52
C PHE A 166 -5.62 2.04 6.24
N THR A 167 -5.11 1.59 5.08
CA THR A 167 -3.71 1.79 4.70
C THR A 167 -3.37 3.26 4.55
N THR A 168 -4.26 4.08 3.98
CA THR A 168 -4.02 5.53 3.84
C THR A 168 -3.92 6.27 5.18
N VAL A 169 -4.54 5.73 6.22
CA VAL A 169 -4.53 6.33 7.57
C VAL A 169 -3.40 5.75 8.43
N ALA A 170 -3.32 4.42 8.51
CA ALA A 170 -2.43 3.73 9.43
C ALA A 170 -0.96 3.67 8.99
N PHE A 171 -0.70 3.69 7.67
CA PHE A 171 0.64 3.54 7.12
C PHE A 171 1.16 4.82 6.46
N ARG A 172 0.49 5.96 6.62
CA ARG A 172 0.94 7.25 6.09
C ARG A 172 2.38 7.59 6.51
N TRP A 173 2.74 7.37 7.77
CA TRP A 173 4.10 7.61 8.27
C TRP A 173 5.16 6.71 7.61
N LEU A 174 4.75 5.49 7.23
CA LEU A 174 5.62 4.45 6.69
C LEU A 174 5.86 4.64 5.19
N VAL A 175 4.77 4.79 4.44
CA VAL A 175 4.83 4.85 2.97
C VAL A 175 4.70 6.26 2.42
N GLY A 176 4.21 7.23 3.20
CA GLY A 176 4.02 8.62 2.77
C GLY A 176 2.57 8.97 2.42
N PRO A 177 2.34 10.17 1.85
CA PRO A 177 1.00 10.65 1.53
C PRO A 177 0.31 9.77 0.49
N SER A 178 -0.90 9.35 0.79
CA SER A 178 -1.68 8.45 -0.04
C SER A 178 -3.16 8.79 -0.07
N GLU A 179 -3.83 8.38 -1.14
CA GLU A 179 -5.25 8.57 -1.40
C GLU A 179 -5.88 7.27 -1.92
N VAL A 180 -7.19 7.10 -1.68
CA VAL A 180 -7.92 5.95 -2.22
C VAL A 180 -8.56 6.32 -3.55
N ARG A 181 -8.28 5.52 -4.58
CA ARG A 181 -8.84 5.63 -5.93
C ARG A 181 -9.81 4.48 -6.22
N GLU A 182 -10.64 4.71 -7.22
CA GLU A 182 -11.57 3.71 -7.74
C GLU A 182 -10.93 2.92 -8.87
N LEU A 183 -11.12 1.60 -8.85
CA LEU A 183 -10.83 0.72 -9.97
C LEU A 183 -12.07 -0.10 -10.31
N GLU A 184 -12.27 -0.35 -11.58
CA GLU A 184 -13.30 -1.29 -12.02
C GLU A 184 -12.79 -2.72 -11.84
N PHE A 185 -13.34 -3.42 -10.85
CA PHE A 185 -13.02 -4.80 -10.54
C PHE A 185 -14.27 -5.65 -10.80
N GLU A 186 -14.18 -6.62 -11.73
CA GLU A 186 -15.27 -7.52 -12.09
C GLU A 186 -16.59 -6.79 -12.47
N GLY A 187 -16.48 -5.66 -13.18
CA GLY A 187 -17.63 -4.87 -13.63
C GLY A 187 -18.31 -4.02 -12.53
N LYS A 188 -17.67 -3.88 -11.36
CA LYS A 188 -18.08 -2.96 -10.30
C LYS A 188 -16.96 -1.97 -10.00
N LYS A 189 -17.32 -0.71 -9.80
CA LYS A 189 -16.38 0.29 -9.28
C LYS A 189 -16.22 0.07 -7.79
N GLU A 190 -14.99 -0.15 -7.36
CA GLU A 190 -14.63 -0.35 -5.97
C GLU A 190 -13.51 0.62 -5.58
N ARG A 191 -13.54 1.10 -4.33
CA ARG A 191 -12.48 1.96 -3.77
C ARG A 191 -11.32 1.11 -3.21
N ASN A 192 -10.71 0.30 -4.06
CA ASN A 192 -9.75 -0.73 -3.67
C ASN A 192 -8.30 -0.42 -4.08
N VAL A 193 -8.01 0.76 -4.63
CA VAL A 193 -6.65 1.18 -4.99
C VAL A 193 -6.17 2.25 -4.03
N VAL A 194 -5.01 2.05 -3.41
CA VAL A 194 -4.31 3.09 -2.68
C VAL A 194 -3.21 3.64 -3.56
N HIS A 195 -3.31 4.92 -3.91
CA HIS A 195 -2.26 5.63 -4.63
C HIS A 195 -1.40 6.39 -3.64
N ILE A 196 -0.15 5.96 -3.47
CA ILE A 196 0.88 6.66 -2.70
C ILE A 196 1.55 7.64 -3.66
N THR A 197 1.31 8.92 -3.44
CA THR A 197 1.80 10.01 -4.31
C THR A 197 3.33 10.09 -4.35
N LYS A 198 3.99 9.82 -3.21
CA LYS A 198 5.44 9.73 -3.12
C LYS A 198 5.85 8.80 -1.98
N CYS A 199 6.42 7.67 -2.34
CA CYS A 199 6.76 6.58 -1.43
C CYS A 199 7.99 6.94 -0.61
N ARG A 200 7.81 7.16 0.69
CA ARG A 200 8.88 7.54 1.62
C ARG A 200 10.01 6.51 1.67
N PHE A 201 9.68 5.22 1.66
CA PHE A 201 10.69 4.16 1.67
C PHE A 201 11.52 4.16 0.39
N LEU A 202 10.85 4.29 -0.76
CA LEU A 202 11.52 4.32 -2.06
C LEU A 202 12.39 5.58 -2.23
N GLU A 203 11.88 6.75 -1.81
CA GLU A 203 12.62 8.01 -1.84
C GLU A 203 13.86 7.97 -0.94
N GLU A 204 13.73 7.48 0.29
CA GLU A 204 14.82 7.44 1.25
C GLU A 204 15.84 6.33 0.95
N ALA A 205 15.39 5.14 0.54
CA ALA A 205 16.27 4.02 0.18
C ALA A 205 16.97 4.27 -1.16
N ASN A 206 16.30 4.97 -2.08
CA ASN A 206 16.78 5.24 -3.43
C ASN A 206 17.35 3.99 -4.09
N CYS A 207 16.62 2.87 -3.98
CA CYS A 207 17.00 1.59 -4.57
C CYS A 207 15.78 0.75 -4.98
N VAL A 208 15.71 0.41 -6.27
CA VAL A 208 14.69 -0.48 -6.86
C VAL A 208 14.68 -1.84 -6.16
N GLY A 209 15.84 -2.46 -5.99
CA GLY A 209 15.95 -3.78 -5.35
C GLY A 209 15.45 -3.81 -3.90
N MET A 210 15.68 -2.74 -3.12
CA MET A 210 15.12 -2.66 -1.76
C MET A 210 13.60 -2.54 -1.79
N CYS A 211 13.05 -1.76 -2.73
CA CYS A 211 11.61 -1.64 -2.89
C CYS A 211 10.97 -2.98 -3.27
N THR A 212 11.52 -3.70 -4.25
CA THR A 212 10.97 -4.97 -4.70
C THR A 212 11.10 -6.07 -3.64
N ASN A 213 12.30 -6.27 -3.09
CA ASN A 213 12.59 -7.40 -2.21
C ASN A 213 12.22 -7.18 -0.74
N LEU A 214 12.26 -5.94 -0.24
CA LEU A 214 11.98 -5.65 1.18
C LEU A 214 10.60 -5.02 1.42
N CYS A 215 9.94 -4.48 0.40
CA CYS A 215 8.60 -3.91 0.55
C CYS A 215 7.58 -4.73 -0.24
N LYS A 216 7.66 -4.70 -1.58
CA LYS A 216 6.63 -5.29 -2.46
C LYS A 216 6.40 -6.77 -2.20
N MET A 217 7.40 -7.62 -2.44
CA MET A 217 7.23 -9.07 -2.34
C MET A 217 6.76 -9.56 -0.95
N PRO A 218 7.43 -9.16 0.15
CA PRO A 218 7.00 -9.61 1.47
C PRO A 218 5.63 -9.05 1.88
N THR A 219 5.29 -7.80 1.54
CA THR A 219 3.97 -7.25 1.87
C THR A 219 2.86 -7.98 1.10
N GLN A 220 3.03 -8.27 -0.19
CA GLN A 220 2.05 -9.02 -0.97
C GLN A 220 1.82 -10.43 -0.41
N GLU A 221 2.89 -11.14 -0.06
CA GLU A 221 2.77 -12.46 0.58
C GLU A 221 2.07 -12.35 1.93
N PHE A 222 2.52 -11.43 2.77
CA PHE A 222 1.98 -11.24 4.11
C PHE A 222 0.48 -10.94 4.09
N MET A 223 0.03 -10.07 3.18
CA MET A 223 -1.40 -9.76 3.03
C MET A 223 -2.21 -11.00 2.64
N LYS A 224 -1.70 -11.79 1.69
CA LYS A 224 -2.36 -13.02 1.23
C LYS A 224 -2.37 -14.10 2.31
N LYS A 225 -1.26 -14.30 3.02
CA LYS A 225 -1.09 -15.34 4.05
C LYS A 225 -1.86 -15.03 5.33
N ASN A 226 -1.80 -13.79 5.82
CA ASN A 226 -2.32 -13.44 7.14
C ASN A 226 -3.77 -12.93 7.10
N PHE A 227 -4.17 -12.31 5.99
CA PHE A 227 -5.52 -11.74 5.83
C PHE A 227 -6.33 -12.38 4.70
N GLY A 228 -5.74 -13.27 3.90
CA GLY A 228 -6.45 -13.92 2.80
C GLY A 228 -6.75 -12.97 1.63
N ILE A 229 -6.14 -11.78 1.60
CA ILE A 229 -6.43 -10.74 0.62
C ILE A 229 -5.24 -10.62 -0.33
N PRO A 230 -5.42 -10.97 -1.62
CA PRO A 230 -4.39 -10.73 -2.61
C PRO A 230 -4.23 -9.22 -2.81
N VAL A 231 -2.98 -8.79 -2.97
CA VAL A 231 -2.62 -7.41 -3.22
C VAL A 231 -1.55 -7.40 -4.30
N ASN A 232 -1.70 -6.50 -5.27
CA ASN A 232 -0.66 -6.18 -6.24
C ASN A 232 -0.13 -4.77 -5.95
N MET A 233 1.17 -4.65 -5.71
CA MET A 233 1.84 -3.37 -5.48
C MET A 233 2.58 -2.96 -6.75
N VAL A 234 2.32 -1.77 -7.27
CA VAL A 234 2.86 -1.29 -8.55
C VAL A 234 3.66 0.00 -8.28
N PRO A 235 4.97 -0.11 -8.00
CA PRO A 235 5.82 1.07 -7.83
C PRO A 235 6.07 1.76 -9.18
N ASN A 236 6.16 3.08 -9.16
CA ASN A 236 6.67 3.88 -10.26
C ASN A 236 8.03 4.47 -9.83
N PHE A 237 9.08 4.12 -10.54
CA PHE A 237 10.45 4.54 -10.20
C PHE A 237 10.84 5.89 -10.82
N ASP A 238 10.04 6.46 -11.72
CA ASP A 238 10.32 7.78 -12.29
C ASP A 238 9.92 8.90 -11.33
N ASP A 239 8.74 8.77 -10.71
CA ASP A 239 8.18 9.76 -9.78
C ASP A 239 8.21 9.32 -8.30
N MET A 240 8.70 8.11 -8.04
CA MET A 240 8.73 7.47 -6.73
C MET A 240 7.35 7.22 -6.10
N SER A 241 6.27 7.20 -6.89
CA SER A 241 4.93 6.83 -6.44
C SER A 241 4.75 5.31 -6.35
N CYS A 242 3.65 4.84 -5.76
CA CYS A 242 3.32 3.42 -5.70
C CYS A 242 1.81 3.21 -5.58
N GLU A 243 1.26 2.26 -6.32
CA GLU A 243 -0.13 1.83 -6.16
C GLU A 243 -0.21 0.51 -5.41
N ILE A 244 -1.20 0.38 -4.53
CA ILE A 244 -1.52 -0.86 -3.82
C ILE A 244 -2.95 -1.23 -4.21
N ILE A 245 -3.10 -2.30 -4.99
CA ILE A 245 -4.37 -2.74 -5.56
C ILE A 245 -4.87 -3.94 -4.75
N TYR A 246 -5.89 -3.70 -3.92
CA TYR A 246 -6.50 -4.74 -3.10
C TYR A 246 -7.45 -5.61 -3.93
N GLY A 247 -7.31 -6.92 -3.80
CA GLY A 247 -8.11 -7.91 -4.54
C GLY A 247 -7.46 -8.42 -5.82
N GLN A 248 -6.38 -7.81 -6.29
CA GLN A 248 -5.64 -8.28 -7.45
C GLN A 248 -4.52 -9.22 -7.02
N ASP A 249 -4.45 -10.41 -7.63
CA ASP A 249 -3.30 -11.30 -7.42
C ASP A 249 -2.03 -10.66 -8.03
N PRO A 250 -0.90 -10.68 -7.30
CA PRO A 250 0.34 -10.16 -7.83
C PRO A 250 0.83 -11.04 -9.00
N PRO A 251 1.50 -10.45 -10.00
CA PRO A 251 2.12 -11.22 -11.07
C PRO A 251 3.24 -12.14 -10.52
N ALA A 252 3.64 -13.12 -11.33
CA ALA A 252 4.87 -13.86 -11.06
C ALA A 252 6.07 -12.91 -11.16
N GLU A 253 7.13 -13.18 -10.39
CA GLU A 253 8.32 -12.30 -10.32
C GLU A 253 8.97 -12.08 -11.70
N GLU A 254 9.02 -13.12 -12.52
CA GLU A 254 9.53 -13.09 -13.90
C GLU A 254 8.72 -12.19 -14.86
N ASP A 255 7.41 -12.07 -14.60
CA ASP A 255 6.50 -11.26 -15.40
C ASP A 255 6.39 -9.83 -14.88
N ASP A 256 6.73 -9.60 -13.62
CA ASP A 256 6.53 -8.35 -12.92
C ASP A 256 7.43 -7.22 -13.47
N PRO A 257 6.84 -6.13 -14.00
CA PRO A 257 7.59 -5.01 -14.53
C PRO A 257 8.55 -4.39 -13.51
N ALA A 258 8.23 -4.44 -12.22
CA ALA A 258 9.07 -3.84 -11.18
C ALA A 258 10.47 -4.48 -11.07
N PHE A 259 10.64 -5.71 -11.56
CA PHE A 259 11.92 -6.43 -11.57
C PHE A 259 12.72 -6.23 -12.87
N LYS A 260 12.14 -5.58 -13.87
CA LYS A 260 12.78 -5.32 -15.17
C LYS A 260 13.47 -3.96 -15.22
N GLU A 261 13.21 -3.10 -14.24
CA GLU A 261 13.71 -1.74 -14.16
C GLU A 261 15.16 -1.68 -13.65
N PRO A 262 16.01 -0.79 -14.22
CA PRO A 262 17.38 -0.66 -13.77
C PRO A 262 17.45 -0.02 -12.38
N CYS A 263 18.44 -0.44 -11.58
CA CYS A 263 18.69 0.21 -10.29
C CYS A 263 19.06 1.68 -10.45
N TYR A 264 18.63 2.52 -9.51
CA TYR A 264 19.11 3.89 -9.41
C TYR A 264 20.63 3.93 -9.21
N LYS A 265 21.28 4.94 -9.79
CA LYS A 265 22.74 5.15 -9.70
C LYS A 265 23.26 5.26 -8.26
N LEU A 266 22.38 5.70 -7.34
CA LEU A 266 22.70 5.91 -5.93
C LEU A 266 22.33 4.73 -5.03
N CYS A 267 21.78 3.62 -5.58
CA CYS A 267 21.65 2.40 -4.82
C CYS A 267 23.06 1.91 -4.46
N SER A 268 23.48 2.21 -3.24
CA SER A 268 24.87 2.09 -2.77
C SER A 268 25.21 0.62 -2.49
N LEU A 269 25.25 -0.19 -3.54
CA LEU A 269 25.61 -1.60 -3.49
C LEU A 269 27.09 -1.75 -3.85
N LYS A 270 27.98 -1.61 -2.86
CA LYS A 270 29.28 -2.28 -2.95
C LYS A 270 29.03 -3.78 -2.79
N LYS A 271 28.84 -4.49 -3.90
CA LYS A 271 28.55 -5.92 -3.95
C LYS A 271 29.75 -6.78 -3.53
N ARG A 272 29.53 -7.80 -2.68
CA ARG A 272 30.38 -9.01 -2.58
C ARG A 272 29.91 -10.14 -3.53
N HIS A 273 28.67 -10.10 -4.00
CA HIS A 273 28.12 -11.03 -4.99
C HIS A 273 27.74 -10.25 -6.25
N SER A 274 28.29 -10.65 -7.40
CA SER A 274 28.33 -9.91 -8.67
C SER A 274 26.96 -9.46 -9.21
N ALA A 275 27.00 -8.51 -10.15
CA ALA A 275 25.90 -7.89 -10.92
C ALA A 275 24.72 -8.85 -11.20
N SER A 276 23.49 -8.54 -10.83
CA SER A 276 22.61 -7.48 -11.36
C SER A 276 21.57 -7.09 -10.29
N CYS A 277 20.71 -6.10 -10.53
CA CYS A 277 19.48 -5.91 -9.74
C CYS A 277 18.36 -6.85 -10.22
N ILE A 278 18.76 -8.02 -10.72
CA ILE A 278 17.92 -9.03 -11.36
C ILE A 278 18.35 -10.36 -10.76
N SER A 279 17.37 -11.04 -10.18
CA SER A 279 17.30 -12.47 -9.84
C SER A 279 18.36 -13.04 -8.90
#